data_AF-A0A7Z7CIR4-F1
#
_entry.id   AF-A0A7Z7CIR4-F1
#
_cell.length_a   1.000
_cell.length_b   1.000
_cell.length_c   1.000
_cell.angle_alpha   90.00
_cell.angle_beta   90.00
_cell.angle_gamma   90.00
#
_symmetry.space_group_name_H-M   'P 1'
#
loop_
_entity.id
_entity.type
_entity.pdbx_description
1 polymer ?
#
loop_
_entity_poly.entity_id
_entity_poly.type
_entity_poly.pdbx_seq_one_letter_code
_entity_poly.pdbx_strand_id
1 'polypeptide(L)' 'MIPFENSWPYDIVMGDIYVQQCPYCHANNVLLPLKPKELVRIREGKKKLLVFPCCNASMTVIDNDSDYLLSSRPVRN' A
#
# COMPACT_ATOMS: atom_id res chain seq x y z
N MET A 1 15.58 1.80 -6.43
CA MET A 1 15.60 2.08 -4.99
C MET A 1 14.39 2.95 -4.69
N ILE A 2 13.46 2.45 -3.88
CA ILE A 2 12.26 3.19 -3.50
C ILE A 2 12.64 4.17 -2.37
N PRO A 3 12.24 5.45 -2.42
CA PRO A 3 12.42 6.36 -1.30
C PRO A 3 11.72 5.81 -0.05
N PHE A 4 12.47 5.61 1.04
CA PHE A 4 11.94 5.01 2.27
C PHE A 4 10.77 5.81 2.85
N GLU A 5 10.81 7.13 2.76
CA GLU A 5 9.76 8.04 3.25
C GLU A 5 8.42 7.83 2.52
N ASN A 6 8.44 7.28 1.30
CA ASN A 6 7.26 7.01 0.49
C ASN A 6 6.83 5.53 0.54
N SER A 7 7.58 4.64 1.20
CA SER A 7 7.31 3.21 1.17
C SER A 7 6.53 2.74 2.41
N TRP A 8 5.59 1.83 2.20
CA TRP A 8 4.83 1.23 3.29
C TRP A 8 4.72 -0.29 3.15
N PRO A 9 5.04 -1.08 4.20
CA PRO A 9 5.06 -2.53 4.10
C PRO A 9 3.65 -3.11 3.97
N TYR A 10 3.53 -4.19 3.22
CA TYR A 10 2.31 -4.97 3.07
C TYR A 10 2.61 -6.47 3.13
N ASP A 11 1.61 -7.25 3.51
CA ASP A 11 1.65 -8.71 3.51
C ASP A 11 0.55 -9.27 2.62
N ILE A 12 0.79 -10.44 2.01
CA ILE A 12 -0.23 -11.22 1.32
C ILE A 12 -0.57 -12.45 2.17
N VAL A 13 -1.80 -12.51 2.66
CA VAL A 13 -2.30 -13.62 3.49
C VAL A 13 -3.52 -14.22 2.81
N MET A 14 -3.44 -15.50 2.43
CA MET A 14 -4.52 -16.23 1.76
C MET A 14 -5.13 -15.51 0.52
N GLY A 15 -4.32 -14.72 -0.19
CA GLY A 15 -4.73 -13.97 -1.38
C GLY A 15 -5.33 -12.59 -1.10
N ASP A 16 -5.41 -12.19 0.16
CA ASP A 16 -5.75 -10.84 0.59
C ASP A 16 -4.50 -10.06 0.98
N ILE A 17 -4.57 -8.74 0.85
CA ILE A 17 -3.43 -7.84 1.07
C ILE A 17 -3.70 -7.00 2.30
N TYR A 18 -2.74 -6.96 3.22
CA TYR A 18 -2.84 -6.23 4.48
C TYR A 18 -1.66 -5.31 4.67
N VAL A 19 -1.85 -4.28 5.49
CA VAL A 19 -0.74 -3.61 6.18
C VAL A 19 -0.79 -3.97 7.66
N GLN A 20 0.37 -4.25 8.25
CA GLN A 20 0.46 -4.54 9.70
C GLN A 20 -0.01 -3.36 10.53
N GLN A 21 0.29 -2.13 10.09
CA GLN A 21 -0.17 -0.88 10.70
C GLN A 21 -0.52 0.14 9.61
N CYS A 22 -1.61 0.88 9.77
CA CYS A 22 -1.97 1.99 8.88
C CYS A 22 -1.02 3.19 9.08
N PRO A 23 -0.47 3.79 7.99
CA PRO A 23 0.42 4.95 8.11
C PRO A 23 -0.26 6.22 8.62
N TYR A 24 -1.60 6.27 8.62
CA TYR A 24 -2.35 7.49 8.93
C TYR A 24 -3.01 7.47 10.30
N CYS A 25 -3.64 6.36 10.69
CA CYS A 25 -4.36 6.24 11.96
C CYS A 25 -3.81 5.16 12.89
N HIS A 26 -2.72 4.49 12.50
CA HIS A 26 -2.06 3.43 13.27
C HIS A 26 -2.94 2.22 13.63
N ALA A 27 -4.08 2.04 12.96
CA ALA A 27 -4.87 0.82 13.06
C ALA A 27 -4.05 -0.39 12.61
N ASN A 28 -4.16 -1.50 13.33
CA ASN A 28 -3.40 -2.72 13.04
C ASN A 28 -4.16 -3.65 12.09
N ASN A 29 -3.44 -4.49 11.34
CA ASN A 29 -3.98 -5.54 10.46
C ASN A 29 -5.08 -5.04 9.50
N VAL A 30 -4.79 -3.95 8.78
CA VAL A 30 -5.77 -3.31 7.91
C VAL A 30 -5.81 -4.02 6.56
N LEU A 31 -6.95 -4.62 6.24
CA LEU A 31 -7.24 -5.17 4.91
C LEU A 31 -7.26 -4.05 3.88
N LEU A 32 -6.45 -4.18 2.83
CA LEU A 32 -6.43 -3.25 1.73
C LEU A 32 -7.46 -3.64 0.66
N PRO A 33 -8.20 -2.68 0.06
CA PRO A 33 -9.03 -2.93 -1.12
C PRO A 33 -8.16 -3.08 -2.39
N LEU A 34 -7.27 -4.07 -2.34
CA LEU A 34 -6.26 -4.39 -3.34
C LEU A 34 -6.16 -5.90 -3.47
N LYS A 35 -6.14 -6.42 -4.70
CA LYS A 35 -5.91 -7.84 -4.98
C LYS A 35 -4.50 -8.08 -5.54
N PRO A 36 -3.88 -9.25 -5.33
CA PRO A 36 -2.52 -9.54 -5.81
C PRO A 36 -2.29 -9.29 -7.30
N LYS A 37 -3.29 -9.60 -8.15
CA LYS A 37 -3.23 -9.32 -9.60
C LYS A 37 -3.10 -7.84 -9.96
N GLU A 38 -3.52 -6.94 -9.06
CA GLU A 38 -3.39 -5.50 -9.26
C GLU A 38 -1.97 -5.01 -8.95
N LEU A 39 -1.22 -5.69 -8.07
CA LEU A 39 0.19 -5.39 -7.82
C LEU A 39 1.03 -5.56 -9.10
N VAL A 40 0.74 -6.59 -9.91
CA VAL A 40 1.40 -6.78 -11.20
C VAL A 40 1.18 -5.57 -12.11
N ARG A 41 -0.07 -5.09 -12.20
CA ARG A 41 -0.41 -3.91 -13.01
C ARG A 41 0.24 -2.64 -12.48
N ILE A 42 0.34 -2.49 -11.15
CA ILE A 42 1.00 -1.35 -10.52
C ILE A 42 2.49 -1.32 -10.88
N ARG A 43 3.18 -2.46 -10.77
CA ARG A 43 4.56 -2.65 -11.24
C ARG A 43 4.76 -2.33 -12.72
N GLU A 44 3.76 -2.57 -13.56
CA GLU A 44 3.76 -2.20 -14.98
C GLU A 44 3.47 -0.71 -15.23
N GLY A 45 3.40 0.11 -14.17
CA GLY A 45 3.23 1.56 -14.24
C GLY A 45 1.80 2.05 -14.02
N LYS A 46 0.84 1.17 -13.72
CA LYS A 46 -0.53 1.59 -13.41
C LYS A 46 -0.61 2.21 -12.01
N LYS A 47 -0.91 3.50 -11.94
CA LYS A 47 -1.20 4.16 -10.66
C LYS A 47 -2.56 3.70 -10.11
N LYS A 48 -2.64 3.52 -8.79
CA LYS A 48 -3.89 3.19 -8.09
C LYS A 48 -4.11 4.10 -6.89
N LEU A 49 -5.32 4.65 -6.77
CA LEU A 49 -5.78 5.29 -5.54
C LEU A 49 -6.22 4.19 -4.56
N LEU A 50 -5.50 4.04 -3.47
CA LEU A 50 -5.78 3.10 -2.40
C LEU A 50 -6.42 3.86 -1.24
N VAL A 51 -7.68 3.55 -0.92
CA VAL A 51 -8.39 4.12 0.23
C VAL A 51 -8.32 3.13 1.39
N PHE A 52 -7.82 3.58 2.54
CA PHE A 52 -7.72 2.76 3.74
C PHE A 52 -9.09 2.68 4.43
N PRO A 53 -9.68 1.48 4.62
CA PRO A 53 -11.03 1.36 5.16
C PRO A 53 -11.12 1.75 6.65
N CYS A 54 -9.99 1.77 7.38
CA CYS A 54 -9.95 2.12 8.79
C CYS A 54 -10.12 3.62 9.09
N CYS A 55 -9.76 4.50 8.14
CA CYS A 55 -9.77 5.95 8.37
C CYS A 55 -10.15 6.79 7.14
N ASN A 56 -10.44 6.16 6.00
CA ASN A 56 -10.74 6.80 4.72
C ASN A 56 -9.62 7.70 4.16
N ALA A 57 -8.43 7.68 4.77
CA ALA A 57 -7.24 8.29 4.18
C ALA A 57 -6.87 7.54 2.90
N SER A 58 -6.26 8.25 1.95
CA SER A 58 -5.90 7.70 0.66
C SER A 58 -4.41 7.82 0.36
N MET A 59 -3.86 6.78 -0.25
CA MET A 59 -2.50 6.74 -0.78
C MET A 59 -2.56 6.48 -2.29
N THR A 60 -1.86 7.28 -3.08
CA THR A 60 -1.68 6.98 -4.51
C THR A 60 -0.48 6.07 -4.66
N VAL A 61 -0.73 4.79 -4.87
CA VAL A 61 0.30 3.78 -5.12
C VAL A 61 0.77 3.91 -6.57
N ILE A 62 2.08 4.12 -6.76
CA ILE A 62 2.70 4.33 -8.08
C ILE A 62 3.62 3.18 -8.51
N ASP A 63 4.06 2.36 -7.56
CA ASP A 63 4.85 1.15 -7.79
C ASP A 63 4.73 0.24 -6.55
N ASN A 64 5.24 -0.98 -6.63
CA ASN A 64 5.43 -1.86 -5.47
C ASN A 64 6.58 -2.85 -5.72
N ASP A 65 7.18 -3.34 -4.64
CA ASP A 65 8.06 -4.51 -4.70
C ASP A 65 7.40 -5.74 -4.07
N SER A 66 8.18 -6.68 -3.54
CA SER A 66 7.71 -7.92 -2.90
C SER A 66 6.86 -7.68 -1.65
N ASP A 67 7.12 -6.58 -0.94
CA ASP A 67 6.66 -6.38 0.44
C ASP A 67 6.45 -4.90 0.79
N TYR A 68 6.70 -3.96 -0.13
CA TYR A 68 6.45 -2.53 0.04
C TYR A 68 5.60 -1.96 -1.11
N LEU A 69 4.63 -1.13 -0.73
CA LEU A 69 3.94 -0.20 -1.63
C LEU A 69 4.74 1.09 -1.74
N LEU A 70 4.86 1.67 -2.93
CA LEU A 70 5.43 2.99 -3.15
C LEU A 70 4.33 4.03 -3.37
N SER A 71 4.26 5.03 -2.49
CA SER A 71 3.36 6.16 -2.59
C SER A 71 3.93 7.30 -3.44
N SER A 72 3.06 8.05 -4.12
CA SER A 72 3.46 9.29 -4.82
C SER A 72 3.91 10.42 -3.90
N ARG A 73 3.64 10.31 -2.59
CA ARG A 73 3.97 11.30 -1.56
C ARG A 73 4.53 10.60 -0.32
N PRO A 74 5.30 11.29 0.54
CA PRO A 74 5.73 10.74 1.82
C PRO A 74 4.55 10.25 2.66
N VAL A 75 4.73 9.12 3.33
CA VAL A 75 3.74 8.45 4.20
C VAL A 75 4.33 8.06 5.56
N ARG A 76 5.63 8.28 5.76
CA ARG A 76 6.32 8.23 7.05
C ARG A 76 6.55 9.66 7.51
N ASN A 77 6.09 9.98 8.71
CA ASN A 77 6.45 11.21 9.42
C ASN A 77 7.51 10.91 10.47
#